data_AF-G0QR07-F1
#
_entry.id   AF-G0QR07-F1
#
_cell.length_a   1.000
_cell.length_b   1.000
_cell.length_c   1.000
_cell.angle_alpha   90.00
_cell.angle_beta   90.00
_cell.angle_gamma   90.00
#
_symmetry.space_group_name_H-M   'P 1'
#
loop_
_entity.id
_entity.type
_entity.pdbx_description
1 polymer ?
#
loop_
_entity_poly.entity_id
_entity_poly.type
_entity_poly.pdbx_seq_one_letter_code
_entity_poly.pdbx_strand_id
1 'polypeptide(L)'
;MDNFKQQKISIQHQQQVNYCDVNQYYQHIQLYDQYILDQIQNNSAFYQIIRPYIKRLIISILILFTSILFFLQIFNVSQQINPLNNPNDLFFQNIWQDITDQIIKPKTIKSKFESIKLKENNLKVLLISEPNLPLSGASLDVNVGSVNNPDQLQGLAHLLEHMLLMGSEKYQDKNLFYDLLSINQGQINSYAENGKSNFYFQSANNNFEQILEVWSRFFIDPLLKKEQLERQINTVNSEYMNHLTIQDERIQSLLINISDKEHPFNNFFCGNFNSLMKNPKNTYSALREFFQKYYFAENMTLVIK
;
A
#
# COMPACT_ATOMS: atom_id res chain seq x y z
N MET A 1 131.63 66.44 -46.72
CA MET A 1 132.34 66.26 -48.00
C MET A 1 131.61 65.20 -48.79
N ASP A 2 131.04 65.64 -49.92
CA ASP A 2 130.91 64.94 -51.21
C ASP A 2 130.39 63.49 -51.34
N ASN A 3 129.28 63.39 -52.07
CA ASN A 3 129.02 62.53 -53.24
C ASN A 3 129.51 61.06 -53.26
N PHE A 4 128.58 60.12 -53.53
CA PHE A 4 128.29 59.63 -54.90
C PHE A 4 126.99 58.79 -54.96
N LYS A 5 126.46 58.52 -56.17
CA LYS A 5 125.19 57.79 -56.47
C LYS A 5 125.42 56.28 -56.75
N GLN A 6 124.44 55.39 -56.46
CA GLN A 6 123.74 54.51 -57.45
C GLN A 6 122.78 53.40 -56.88
N GLN A 7 121.53 53.38 -57.45
CA GLN A 7 120.59 52.29 -57.84
C GLN A 7 120.51 50.85 -57.21
N LYS A 8 119.28 50.44 -56.80
CA LYS A 8 118.40 49.29 -57.28
C LYS A 8 117.28 48.99 -56.22
N ILE A 9 115.95 48.88 -56.48
CA ILE A 9 115.12 47.86 -57.21
C ILE A 9 115.00 46.53 -56.41
N SER A 10 113.81 45.94 -56.06
CA SER A 10 112.37 46.33 -56.23
C SER A 10 111.30 45.46 -55.47
N ILE A 11 110.25 46.11 -54.93
CA ILE A 11 108.78 45.75 -54.92
C ILE A 11 108.19 44.47 -54.24
N GLN A 12 107.30 44.73 -53.25
CA GLN A 12 106.05 44.08 -52.76
C GLN A 12 105.60 42.64 -53.12
N HIS A 13 105.05 41.91 -52.12
CA HIS A 13 103.61 41.59 -52.06
C HIS A 13 103.10 41.26 -50.64
N GLN A 14 101.78 41.38 -50.41
CA GLN A 14 101.10 41.21 -49.11
C GLN A 14 100.34 39.87 -49.05
N GLN A 15 100.25 39.26 -47.85
CA GLN A 15 99.04 38.57 -47.40
C GLN A 15 98.76 38.93 -45.94
N GLN A 16 97.60 39.57 -45.70
CA GLN A 16 97.07 39.82 -44.36
C GLN A 16 96.22 38.62 -43.93
N VAL A 17 96.36 38.21 -42.67
CA VAL A 17 95.33 37.43 -41.97
C VAL A 17 94.86 38.29 -40.80
N ASN A 18 93.64 38.82 -40.91
CA ASN A 18 93.00 39.52 -39.80
C ASN A 18 92.62 38.50 -38.72
N TYR A 19 93.20 38.63 -37.53
CA TYR A 19 92.61 38.03 -36.34
C TYR A 19 91.35 38.81 -35.98
N CYS A 20 90.19 38.15 -36.00
CA CYS A 20 88.94 38.75 -35.52
C CYS A 20 89.05 39.09 -34.02
N ASP A 21 88.46 40.23 -33.64
CA ASP A 21 88.53 40.77 -32.29
C ASP A 21 87.78 39.88 -31.30
N VAL A 22 88.54 39.24 -30.40
CA VAL A 22 88.04 38.31 -29.39
C VAL A 22 87.02 39.00 -28.45
N ASN A 23 87.11 40.32 -28.27
CA ASN A 23 86.18 41.07 -27.43
C ASN A 23 84.74 41.05 -27.96
N GLN A 24 84.55 40.94 -29.29
CA GLN A 24 83.22 40.94 -29.90
C GLN A 24 82.44 39.65 -29.58
N TYR A 25 83.14 38.53 -29.39
CA TYR A 25 82.54 37.26 -28.97
C TYR A 25 82.13 37.26 -27.49
N TYR A 26 82.94 37.88 -26.61
CA TYR A 26 82.62 37.99 -25.18
C TYR A 26 81.41 38.89 -24.91
N GLN A 27 81.25 40.00 -25.63
CA GLN A 27 80.06 40.85 -25.52
C GLN A 27 78.77 40.12 -25.92
N HIS A 28 78.83 39.26 -26.95
CA HIS A 28 77.68 38.47 -27.36
C HIS A 28 77.27 37.41 -26.32
N ILE A 29 78.22 36.77 -25.64
CA ILE A 29 77.92 35.80 -24.56
C ILE A 29 77.23 36.53 -23.39
N GLN A 30 77.77 37.68 -22.97
CA GLN A 30 77.23 38.44 -21.84
C GLN A 30 75.81 38.96 -22.10
N LEU A 31 75.50 39.37 -23.33
CA LEU A 31 74.15 39.75 -23.78
C LEU A 31 73.20 38.54 -23.86
N TYR A 32 73.70 37.36 -24.24
CA TYR A 32 72.90 36.13 -24.29
C TYR A 32 72.53 35.64 -22.87
N ASP A 33 73.47 35.71 -21.93
CA ASP A 33 73.23 35.41 -20.52
C ASP A 33 72.23 36.40 -19.90
N GLN A 34 72.36 37.70 -20.20
CA GLN A 34 71.36 38.70 -19.78
C GLN A 34 69.99 38.45 -20.40
N TYR A 35 69.91 38.08 -21.68
CA TYR A 35 68.65 37.73 -22.33
C TYR A 35 68.01 36.47 -21.70
N ILE A 36 68.79 35.43 -21.41
CA ILE A 36 68.29 34.23 -20.73
C ILE A 36 67.86 34.54 -19.29
N LEU A 37 68.61 35.37 -18.56
CA LEU A 37 68.23 35.81 -17.22
C LEU A 37 66.96 36.66 -17.25
N ASP A 38 66.81 37.61 -18.17
CA ASP A 38 65.58 38.39 -18.35
C ASP A 38 64.40 37.51 -18.80
N GLN A 39 64.62 36.48 -19.63
CA GLN A 39 63.58 35.51 -19.97
C GLN A 39 63.17 34.65 -18.76
N ILE A 40 64.12 34.21 -17.93
CA ILE A 40 63.84 33.48 -16.68
C ILE A 40 63.13 34.39 -15.67
N GLN A 41 63.57 35.64 -15.54
CA GLN A 41 63.05 36.61 -14.59
C GLN A 41 61.67 37.12 -15.01
N ASN A 42 61.42 37.38 -16.30
CA ASN A 42 60.09 37.67 -16.84
C ASN A 42 59.16 36.45 -16.76
N ASN A 43 59.63 35.24 -17.07
CA ASN A 43 58.83 34.03 -16.83
C ASN A 43 58.51 33.86 -15.33
N SER A 44 59.44 34.21 -14.43
CA SER A 44 59.18 34.20 -12.98
C SER A 44 58.17 35.27 -12.56
N ALA A 45 58.22 36.47 -13.14
CA ALA A 45 57.31 37.57 -12.83
C ALA A 45 55.90 37.34 -13.39
N PHE A 46 55.80 36.92 -14.65
CA PHE A 46 54.57 36.47 -15.30
C PHE A 46 53.94 35.30 -14.56
N TYR A 47 54.75 34.31 -14.15
CA TYR A 47 54.31 33.23 -13.29
C TYR A 47 53.84 33.74 -11.93
N GLN A 48 54.53 34.66 -11.25
CA GLN A 48 54.07 35.23 -9.97
C GLN A 48 52.73 35.96 -10.10
N ILE A 49 52.51 36.69 -11.20
CA ILE A 49 51.25 37.39 -11.52
C ILE A 49 50.11 36.38 -11.76
N ILE A 50 50.36 35.29 -12.48
CA ILE A 50 49.33 34.34 -12.92
C ILE A 50 49.13 33.18 -11.92
N ARG A 51 50.12 32.86 -11.07
CA ARG A 51 50.08 31.86 -9.99
C ARG A 51 48.83 31.94 -9.10
N PRO A 52 48.33 33.11 -8.63
CA PRO A 52 47.06 33.15 -7.88
C PRO A 52 45.85 32.73 -8.74
N TYR A 53 45.83 33.04 -10.04
CA TYR A 53 44.77 32.63 -10.95
C TYR A 53 44.84 31.13 -11.28
N ILE A 54 46.04 30.59 -11.53
CA ILE A 54 46.25 29.13 -11.71
C ILE A 54 45.84 28.37 -10.43
N LYS A 55 46.23 28.85 -9.24
CA LYS A 55 45.79 28.25 -7.98
C LYS A 55 44.27 28.26 -7.83
N ARG A 56 43.61 29.39 -8.13
CA ARG A 56 42.14 29.48 -8.11
C ARG A 56 41.50 28.51 -9.11
N LEU A 57 42.01 28.45 -10.34
CA LEU A 57 41.53 27.54 -11.37
C LEU A 57 41.65 26.07 -10.95
N ILE A 58 42.80 25.66 -10.41
CA ILE A 58 43.01 24.29 -9.89
C ILE A 58 42.05 23.98 -8.74
N ILE A 59 41.88 24.92 -7.79
CA ILE A 59 40.92 24.75 -6.68
C ILE A 59 39.48 24.64 -7.21
N SER A 60 39.07 25.47 -8.17
CA SER A 60 37.75 25.39 -8.79
C SER A 60 37.53 24.08 -9.54
N ILE A 61 38.53 23.58 -10.26
CA ILE A 61 38.46 22.27 -10.94
C ILE A 61 38.35 21.13 -9.91
N LEU A 62 39.11 21.18 -8.82
CA LEU A 62 39.02 20.18 -7.74
C LEU A 62 37.65 20.20 -7.06
N ILE A 63 37.09 21.38 -6.77
CA ILE A 63 35.74 21.52 -6.20
C ILE A 63 34.67 20.99 -7.17
N LEU A 64 34.80 21.29 -8.48
CA LEU A 64 33.87 20.76 -9.47
C LEU A 64 33.95 19.23 -9.55
N PHE A 65 35.17 18.67 -9.53
CA PHE A 65 35.40 17.24 -9.59
C PHE A 65 34.89 16.50 -8.34
N THR A 66 35.13 17.01 -7.13
CA THR A 66 34.56 16.42 -5.91
C THR A 66 33.04 16.56 -5.85
N SER A 67 32.49 17.66 -6.37
CA SER A 67 31.03 17.86 -6.48
C SER A 67 30.40 16.88 -7.46
N ILE A 68 31.04 16.61 -8.60
CA ILE A 68 30.62 15.59 -9.59
C ILE A 68 30.71 14.18 -8.98
N LEU A 69 31.82 13.85 -8.29
CA LEU A 69 31.95 12.56 -7.61
C LEU A 69 30.89 12.36 -6.52
N PHE A 70 30.59 13.40 -5.74
CA PHE A 70 29.53 13.37 -4.73
C PHE A 70 28.14 13.19 -5.36
N PHE A 71 27.85 13.89 -6.47
CA PHE A 71 26.62 13.69 -7.23
C PHE A 71 26.50 12.29 -7.83
N LEU A 72 27.59 11.76 -8.41
CA LEU A 72 27.64 10.39 -8.92
C LEU A 72 27.44 9.38 -7.80
N GLN A 73 28.00 9.61 -6.62
CA GLN A 73 27.83 8.73 -5.45
C GLN A 73 26.39 8.77 -4.92
N ILE A 74 25.76 9.94 -4.81
CA ILE A 74 24.34 10.08 -4.49
C ILE A 74 23.47 9.40 -5.55
N PHE A 75 23.76 9.60 -6.83
CA PHE A 75 22.99 9.01 -7.93
C PHE A 75 23.09 7.48 -7.90
N ASN A 76 24.30 6.93 -7.71
CA ASN A 76 24.49 5.48 -7.57
C ASN A 76 23.76 4.92 -6.35
N VAL A 77 23.78 5.63 -5.21
CA VAL A 77 22.98 5.26 -4.03
C VAL A 77 21.48 5.30 -4.34
N SER A 78 20.97 6.34 -5.00
CA SER A 78 19.54 6.41 -5.36
C SER A 78 19.10 5.32 -6.34
N GLN A 79 19.99 4.89 -7.25
CA GLN A 79 19.74 3.78 -8.19
C GLN A 79 19.94 2.41 -7.53
N GLN A 80 20.64 2.34 -6.39
CA GLN A 80 20.74 1.15 -5.53
C GLN A 80 19.58 1.03 -4.53
N ILE A 81 18.76 2.07 -4.37
CA ILE A 81 17.40 1.92 -3.84
C ILE A 81 16.51 1.29 -4.92
N ASN A 82 16.81 0.03 -5.25
CA ASN A 82 15.71 -0.90 -5.45
C ASN A 82 14.81 -0.76 -4.21
N PRO A 83 13.47 -0.69 -4.35
CA PRO A 83 12.63 -0.88 -3.18
C PRO A 83 13.10 -2.17 -2.52
N LEU A 84 13.41 -2.11 -1.22
CA LEU A 84 13.51 -3.33 -0.42
C LEU A 84 12.17 -4.02 -0.63
N ASN A 85 12.15 -5.10 -1.43
CA ASN A 85 10.97 -5.95 -1.56
C ASN A 85 10.49 -6.20 -0.15
N ASN A 86 9.30 -5.72 0.17
CA ASN A 86 8.82 -5.82 1.53
C ASN A 86 8.78 -7.33 1.81
N PRO A 87 9.38 -7.85 2.90
CA PRO A 87 9.32 -9.28 3.18
C PRO A 87 7.86 -9.77 3.25
N ASN A 88 6.91 -8.86 3.49
CA ASN A 88 5.48 -9.12 3.43
C ASN A 88 4.93 -9.23 1.99
N ASP A 89 5.56 -8.73 0.94
CA ASP A 89 5.06 -8.84 -0.44
C ASP A 89 4.98 -10.32 -0.87
N LEU A 90 6.01 -11.12 -0.52
CA LEU A 90 6.00 -12.58 -0.71
C LEU A 90 5.01 -13.30 0.22
N PHE A 91 4.72 -12.75 1.40
CA PHE A 91 3.72 -13.29 2.31
C PHE A 91 2.30 -13.08 1.76
N PHE A 92 1.96 -11.84 1.38
CA PHE A 92 0.65 -11.48 0.83
C PHE A 92 0.39 -12.15 -0.54
N GLN A 93 1.40 -12.20 -1.42
CA GLN A 93 1.32 -12.97 -2.68
C GLN A 93 1.02 -14.46 -2.48
N ASN A 94 1.30 -15.04 -1.31
CA ASN A 94 0.98 -16.44 -1.02
C ASN A 94 -0.40 -16.64 -0.36
N ILE A 95 -1.01 -15.59 0.19
CA ILE A 95 -2.27 -15.68 0.95
C ILE A 95 -3.49 -15.32 0.10
N TRP A 96 -3.37 -14.33 -0.80
CA TRP A 96 -4.46 -13.91 -1.66
C TRP A 96 -4.04 -13.69 -3.12
N GLN A 97 -5.04 -13.49 -3.97
CA GLN A 97 -4.90 -13.08 -5.37
C GLN A 97 -5.85 -11.92 -5.64
N ASP A 98 -5.45 -10.97 -6.48
CA ASP A 98 -6.32 -9.86 -6.86
C ASP A 98 -7.46 -10.35 -7.76
N ILE A 99 -8.66 -9.81 -7.56
CA ILE A 99 -9.86 -10.11 -8.37
C ILE A 99 -9.91 -9.18 -9.60
N THR A 100 -9.43 -7.95 -9.47
CA THR A 100 -9.41 -6.95 -10.54
C THR A 100 -8.22 -6.00 -10.38
N ASP A 101 -7.57 -5.68 -11.50
CA ASP A 101 -6.50 -4.68 -11.58
C ASP A 101 -7.01 -3.25 -11.30
N GLN A 102 -8.32 -3.01 -11.46
CA GLN A 102 -8.91 -1.69 -11.28
C GLN A 102 -10.35 -1.74 -10.73
N ILE A 103 -10.61 -0.90 -9.72
CA ILE A 103 -11.95 -0.63 -9.19
C ILE A 103 -12.41 0.74 -9.69
N ILE A 104 -13.53 0.77 -10.43
CA ILE A 104 -14.10 2.01 -10.96
C ILE A 104 -14.77 2.76 -9.80
N LYS A 105 -14.31 4.00 -9.54
CA LYS A 105 -14.85 4.88 -8.49
C LYS A 105 -14.93 6.34 -8.98
N PRO A 106 -15.80 7.18 -8.39
CA PRO A 106 -15.82 8.62 -8.67
C PRO A 106 -14.48 9.28 -8.33
N LYS A 107 -14.05 10.26 -9.14
CA LYS A 107 -12.78 11.00 -8.95
C LYS A 107 -12.72 11.76 -7.61
N THR A 108 -13.86 12.02 -6.98
CA THR A 108 -13.97 12.66 -5.66
C THR A 108 -13.61 11.73 -4.50
N ILE A 109 -13.68 10.41 -4.69
CA ILE A 109 -13.40 9.42 -3.64
C ILE A 109 -11.89 9.20 -3.51
N LYS A 110 -11.31 9.69 -2.40
CA LYS A 110 -9.88 9.59 -2.09
C LYS A 110 -9.46 8.24 -1.51
N SER A 111 -10.41 7.50 -0.93
CA SER A 111 -10.27 6.17 -0.34
C SER A 111 -9.56 5.22 -1.32
N LYS A 112 -8.60 4.42 -0.84
CA LYS A 112 -8.01 3.34 -1.66
C LYS A 112 -8.93 2.11 -1.59
N PHE A 113 -8.97 1.34 -2.67
CA PHE A 113 -9.75 0.10 -2.74
C PHE A 113 -8.89 -0.99 -3.33
N GLU A 114 -9.02 -2.20 -2.81
CA GLU A 114 -8.36 -3.42 -3.27
C GLU A 114 -9.39 -4.54 -3.19
N SER A 115 -9.51 -5.38 -4.23
CA SER A 115 -10.43 -6.50 -4.22
C SER A 115 -9.65 -7.79 -4.42
N ILE A 116 -9.68 -8.63 -3.39
CA ILE A 116 -8.83 -9.81 -3.28
C ILE A 116 -9.69 -11.05 -3.06
N LYS A 117 -9.15 -12.21 -3.42
CA LYS A 117 -9.70 -13.53 -3.14
C LYS A 117 -8.68 -14.31 -2.33
N LEU A 118 -9.05 -14.77 -1.13
CA LEU A 118 -8.18 -15.60 -0.31
C LEU A 118 -7.91 -16.94 -1.01
N LYS A 119 -6.67 -17.39 -1.06
CA LYS A 119 -6.28 -18.61 -1.81
C LYS A 119 -6.72 -19.90 -1.11
N GLU A 120 -6.77 -19.90 0.22
CA GLU A 120 -7.07 -21.10 1.01
C GLU A 120 -8.55 -21.52 0.94
N ASN A 121 -9.47 -20.56 1.03
CA ASN A 121 -10.91 -20.82 1.13
C ASN A 121 -11.77 -20.08 0.09
N ASN A 122 -11.13 -19.40 -0.88
CA ASN A 122 -11.77 -18.68 -1.97
C ASN A 122 -12.73 -17.53 -1.55
N LEU A 123 -12.66 -17.05 -0.29
CA LEU A 123 -13.44 -15.89 0.18
C LEU A 123 -13.09 -14.65 -0.65
N LYS A 124 -14.12 -13.96 -1.15
CA LYS A 124 -14.01 -12.65 -1.82
C LYS A 124 -13.99 -11.55 -0.77
N VAL A 125 -13.02 -10.64 -0.84
CA VAL A 125 -12.87 -9.51 0.08
C VAL A 125 -12.72 -8.20 -0.70
N LEU A 126 -13.39 -7.15 -0.26
CA LEU A 126 -13.15 -5.77 -0.66
C LEU A 126 -12.52 -5.02 0.52
N LEU A 127 -11.28 -4.58 0.35
CA LEU A 127 -10.58 -3.73 1.31
C LEU A 127 -10.77 -2.27 0.88
N ILE A 128 -11.11 -1.42 1.85
CA ILE A 128 -11.24 0.03 1.70
C ILE A 128 -10.29 0.67 2.70
N SER A 129 -9.46 1.62 2.28
CA SER A 129 -8.53 2.31 3.18
C SER A 129 -8.82 3.81 3.22
N GLU A 130 -9.20 4.29 4.42
CA GLU A 130 -9.48 5.70 4.71
C GLU A 130 -8.72 6.18 5.96
N PRO A 131 -7.38 6.35 5.90
CA PRO A 131 -6.53 6.55 7.09
C PRO A 131 -6.82 7.78 7.97
N ASN A 132 -7.68 8.70 7.50
CA ASN A 132 -8.07 9.91 8.21
C ASN A 132 -9.42 9.77 8.94
N LEU A 133 -10.11 8.63 8.81
CA LEU A 133 -11.37 8.38 9.53
C LEU A 133 -11.09 7.70 10.88
N PRO A 134 -11.80 8.08 11.95
CA PRO A 134 -11.62 7.49 13.30
C PRO A 134 -12.41 6.19 13.51
N LEU A 135 -13.20 5.77 12.52
CA LEU A 135 -14.04 4.57 12.56
C LEU A 135 -13.65 3.60 11.44
N SER A 136 -13.54 2.33 11.81
CA SER A 136 -13.42 1.17 10.93
C SER A 136 -14.69 0.35 10.96
N GLY A 137 -14.91 -0.49 9.95
CA GLY A 137 -16.09 -1.35 9.88
C GLY A 137 -15.91 -2.56 8.99
N ALA A 138 -16.72 -3.59 9.24
CA ALA A 138 -16.78 -4.78 8.40
C ALA A 138 -18.24 -5.14 8.08
N SER A 139 -18.46 -5.72 6.90
CA SER A 139 -19.75 -6.29 6.48
C SER A 139 -19.50 -7.60 5.75
N LEU A 140 -20.17 -8.68 6.17
CA LEU A 140 -20.15 -9.98 5.52
C LEU A 140 -21.53 -10.24 4.93
N ASP A 141 -21.60 -10.35 3.61
CA ASP A 141 -22.78 -10.79 2.88
C ASP A 141 -22.66 -12.30 2.64
N VAL A 142 -23.64 -13.07 3.11
CA VAL A 142 -23.80 -14.50 2.78
C VAL A 142 -24.93 -14.60 1.76
N ASN A 143 -24.66 -15.24 0.63
CA ASN A 143 -25.63 -15.43 -0.46
C ASN A 143 -26.60 -16.60 -0.14
N VAL A 144 -27.36 -16.39 0.93
CA VAL A 144 -28.48 -17.20 1.39
C VAL A 144 -29.39 -16.31 2.24
N GLY A 145 -30.71 -16.46 2.16
CA GLY A 145 -31.63 -15.70 3.01
C GLY A 145 -33.00 -16.36 3.12
N SER A 146 -34.03 -15.56 3.38
CA SER A 146 -35.39 -16.05 3.65
C SER A 146 -36.02 -16.89 2.52
N VAL A 147 -35.69 -16.64 1.26
CA VAL A 147 -36.16 -17.44 0.10
C VAL A 147 -35.59 -18.86 0.09
N ASN A 148 -34.53 -19.13 0.87
CA ASN A 148 -33.91 -20.44 1.02
C ASN A 148 -34.43 -21.22 2.24
N ASN A 149 -35.35 -20.63 3.04
CA ASN A 149 -36.01 -21.29 4.17
C ASN A 149 -36.69 -22.59 3.72
N PRO A 150 -36.61 -23.69 4.48
CA PRO A 150 -37.46 -24.85 4.24
C PRO A 150 -38.95 -24.48 4.39
N ASP A 151 -39.81 -25.04 3.54
CA ASP A 151 -41.27 -24.78 3.55
C ASP A 151 -41.91 -24.98 4.93
N GLN A 152 -41.41 -25.96 5.69
CA GLN A 152 -41.89 -26.30 7.04
C GLN A 152 -41.34 -25.39 8.15
N LEU A 153 -40.30 -24.59 7.87
CA LEU A 153 -39.54 -23.78 8.84
C LEU A 153 -39.31 -22.36 8.29
N GLN A 154 -40.41 -21.68 7.98
CA GLN A 154 -40.39 -20.30 7.52
C GLN A 154 -39.83 -19.38 8.63
N GLY A 155 -38.81 -18.58 8.29
CA GLY A 155 -38.02 -17.77 9.24
C GLY A 155 -36.70 -18.41 9.72
N LEU A 156 -36.31 -19.59 9.23
CA LEU A 156 -35.10 -20.28 9.69
C LEU A 156 -33.80 -19.46 9.47
N ALA A 157 -33.68 -18.75 8.34
CA ALA A 157 -32.54 -17.89 8.04
C ALA A 157 -32.42 -16.70 9.03
N HIS A 158 -33.55 -16.09 9.41
CA HIS A 158 -33.62 -15.02 10.41
C HIS A 158 -33.30 -15.55 11.82
N LEU A 159 -33.85 -16.71 12.19
CA LEU A 159 -33.49 -17.37 13.45
C LEU A 159 -32.00 -17.75 13.52
N LEU A 160 -31.39 -18.16 12.41
CA LEU A 160 -29.96 -18.43 12.35
C LEU A 160 -29.14 -17.16 12.54
N GLU A 161 -29.52 -16.05 11.91
CA GLU A 161 -28.87 -14.74 12.06
C GLU A 161 -28.82 -14.31 13.54
N HIS A 162 -29.94 -14.35 14.27
CA HIS A 162 -29.98 -14.16 15.73
C HIS A 162 -29.07 -15.13 16.50
N MET A 163 -29.04 -16.40 16.11
CA MET A 163 -28.32 -17.46 16.82
C MET A 163 -26.80 -17.44 16.59
N LEU A 164 -26.32 -16.92 15.46
CA LEU A 164 -24.89 -16.84 15.13
C LEU A 164 -24.15 -15.87 16.07
N LEU A 165 -24.79 -14.78 16.47
CA LEU A 165 -24.21 -13.76 17.35
C LEU A 165 -24.14 -14.19 18.84
N MET A 166 -24.48 -15.45 19.16
CA MET A 166 -24.55 -15.97 20.54
C MET A 166 -23.27 -16.69 21.00
N GLY A 167 -22.12 -16.30 20.46
CA GLY A 167 -20.79 -16.82 20.82
C GLY A 167 -20.29 -17.97 19.93
N SER A 168 -19.01 -18.27 20.05
CA SER A 168 -18.27 -19.28 19.26
C SER A 168 -17.53 -20.30 20.13
N GLU A 169 -17.00 -21.37 19.55
CA GLU A 169 -16.19 -22.34 20.27
C GLU A 169 -14.93 -21.68 20.86
N LYS A 170 -14.28 -20.79 20.09
CA LYS A 170 -13.15 -19.96 20.57
C LYS A 170 -13.57 -18.93 21.62
N TYR A 171 -14.72 -18.26 21.46
CA TYR A 171 -15.21 -17.23 22.37
C TYR A 171 -16.61 -17.59 22.90
N GLN A 172 -16.62 -18.38 23.99
CA GLN A 172 -17.86 -18.99 24.50
C GLN A 172 -18.80 -18.03 25.27
N ASP A 173 -18.28 -16.88 25.69
CA ASP A 173 -19.07 -15.81 26.28
C ASP A 173 -19.76 -15.02 25.16
N LYS A 174 -21.09 -15.11 25.13
CA LYS A 174 -21.95 -14.42 24.17
C LYS A 174 -21.93 -12.90 24.32
N ASN A 175 -21.52 -12.36 25.48
CA ASN A 175 -21.49 -10.92 25.71
C ASN A 175 -20.19 -10.28 25.20
N LEU A 176 -19.09 -11.04 25.09
CA LEU A 176 -17.74 -10.52 24.79
C LEU A 176 -17.71 -9.57 23.59
N PHE A 177 -18.37 -9.95 22.49
CA PHE A 177 -18.42 -9.13 21.28
C PHE A 177 -19.16 -7.79 21.51
N TYR A 178 -20.30 -7.82 22.21
CA TYR A 178 -21.08 -6.64 22.54
C TYR A 178 -20.36 -5.72 23.53
N ASP A 179 -19.66 -6.29 24.51
CA ASP A 179 -18.85 -5.54 25.47
C ASP A 179 -17.65 -4.87 24.77
N LEU A 180 -16.97 -5.57 23.86
CA LEU A 180 -15.92 -5.02 23.01
C LEU A 180 -16.42 -3.88 22.13
N LEU A 181 -17.60 -4.02 21.49
CA LEU A 181 -18.20 -2.91 20.73
C LEU A 181 -18.51 -1.72 21.65
N SER A 182 -19.17 -1.96 22.79
CA SER A 182 -19.56 -0.92 23.74
C SER A 182 -18.37 -0.06 24.19
N ILE A 183 -17.27 -0.70 24.57
CA ILE A 183 -16.02 -0.01 24.99
C ILE A 183 -15.37 0.77 23.83
N ASN A 184 -15.51 0.28 22.59
CA ASN A 184 -14.93 0.91 21.40
C ASN A 184 -15.94 1.76 20.60
N GLN A 185 -17.01 2.25 21.24
CA GLN A 185 -18.05 3.11 20.64
C GLN A 185 -18.69 2.52 19.38
N GLY A 186 -18.75 1.19 19.31
CA GLY A 186 -19.18 0.43 18.16
C GLY A 186 -20.67 0.14 18.12
N GLN A 187 -21.12 -0.28 16.96
CA GLN A 187 -22.50 -0.66 16.65
C GLN A 187 -22.47 -1.90 15.75
N ILE A 188 -23.40 -2.82 15.95
CA ILE A 188 -23.68 -3.96 15.08
C ILE A 188 -25.13 -3.90 14.61
N ASN A 189 -25.38 -4.37 13.40
CA ASN A 189 -26.70 -4.83 13.00
C ASN A 189 -26.58 -5.99 11.99
N SER A 190 -27.68 -6.68 11.74
CA SER A 190 -27.77 -7.78 10.80
C SER A 190 -29.19 -7.92 10.25
N TYR A 191 -29.34 -8.61 9.11
CA TYR A 191 -30.64 -8.94 8.53
C TYR A 191 -30.53 -10.19 7.64
N ALA A 192 -31.65 -10.91 7.45
CA ALA A 192 -31.73 -12.12 6.64
C ALA A 192 -32.97 -12.12 5.73
N GLU A 193 -32.82 -11.63 4.51
CA GLU A 193 -33.90 -11.31 3.58
C GLU A 193 -33.56 -11.70 2.14
N ASN A 194 -34.55 -12.10 1.34
CA ASN A 194 -34.50 -12.08 -0.13
C ASN A 194 -33.25 -12.72 -0.77
N GLY A 195 -32.78 -13.84 -0.20
CA GLY A 195 -31.61 -14.59 -0.69
C GLY A 195 -30.27 -14.11 -0.15
N LYS A 196 -30.26 -13.20 0.83
CA LYS A 196 -29.06 -12.69 1.49
C LYS A 196 -29.19 -12.65 3.02
N SER A 197 -28.07 -12.83 3.69
CA SER A 197 -27.90 -12.61 5.12
C SER A 197 -26.68 -11.73 5.30
N ASN A 198 -26.88 -10.49 5.74
CA ASN A 198 -25.81 -9.53 5.93
C ASN A 198 -25.58 -9.30 7.41
N PHE A 199 -24.32 -9.30 7.81
CA PHE A 199 -23.87 -8.99 9.16
C PHE A 199 -22.88 -7.85 9.05
N TYR A 200 -23.01 -6.80 9.86
CA TYR A 200 -22.08 -5.69 9.80
C TYR A 200 -21.90 -4.99 11.14
N PHE A 201 -20.67 -4.53 11.38
CA PHE A 201 -20.35 -3.70 12.54
C PHE A 201 -19.43 -2.55 12.16
N GLN A 202 -19.44 -1.51 13.00
CA GLN A 202 -18.46 -0.44 13.02
C GLN A 202 -17.95 -0.22 14.44
N SER A 203 -16.73 0.28 14.59
CA SER A 203 -16.15 0.69 15.87
C SER A 203 -15.11 1.80 15.66
N ALA A 204 -14.62 2.39 16.75
CA ALA A 204 -13.34 3.09 16.71
C ALA A 204 -12.23 2.17 16.15
N ASN A 205 -11.23 2.77 15.49
CA ASN A 205 -10.10 2.03 14.92
C ASN A 205 -9.31 1.25 16.00
N ASN A 206 -9.31 1.76 17.23
CA ASN A 206 -8.69 1.10 18.38
C ASN A 206 -9.35 -0.28 18.59
N ASN A 207 -8.53 -1.33 18.71
CA ASN A 207 -8.96 -2.71 18.89
C ASN A 207 -9.81 -3.30 17.75
N PHE A 208 -9.92 -2.64 16.59
CA PHE A 208 -10.73 -3.14 15.47
C PHE A 208 -10.33 -4.56 15.03
N GLU A 209 -9.03 -4.87 15.01
CA GLU A 209 -8.51 -6.22 14.73
C GLU A 209 -9.06 -7.28 15.71
N GLN A 210 -9.10 -6.98 17.01
CA GLN A 210 -9.65 -7.88 18.04
C GLN A 210 -11.17 -8.05 17.87
N ILE A 211 -11.89 -6.97 17.56
CA ILE A 211 -13.34 -7.02 17.33
C ILE A 211 -13.64 -7.86 16.09
N LEU A 212 -12.89 -7.67 15.00
CA LEU A 212 -12.98 -8.44 13.77
C LEU A 212 -12.63 -9.93 14.01
N GLU A 213 -11.62 -10.22 14.83
CA GLU A 213 -11.28 -11.59 15.21
C GLU A 213 -12.45 -12.28 15.92
N VAL A 214 -13.01 -11.67 16.97
CA VAL A 214 -14.14 -12.23 17.72
C VAL A 214 -15.37 -12.40 16.81
N TRP A 215 -15.67 -11.40 16.00
CA TRP A 215 -16.80 -11.41 15.07
C TRP A 215 -16.67 -12.49 13.98
N SER A 216 -15.46 -12.68 13.43
CA SER A 216 -15.22 -13.70 12.39
C SER A 216 -15.62 -15.11 12.84
N ARG A 217 -15.53 -15.38 14.15
CA ARG A 217 -15.82 -16.69 14.73
C ARG A 217 -17.30 -17.07 14.71
N PHE A 218 -18.20 -16.11 14.57
CA PHE A 218 -19.62 -16.39 14.33
C PHE A 218 -19.84 -17.14 13.01
N PHE A 219 -18.91 -17.05 12.04
CA PHE A 219 -19.03 -17.69 10.73
C PHE A 219 -18.11 -18.91 10.55
N ILE A 220 -17.23 -19.16 11.51
CA ILE A 220 -16.25 -20.28 11.49
C ILE A 220 -16.70 -21.39 12.44
N ASP A 221 -16.96 -21.04 13.70
CA ASP A 221 -17.20 -21.98 14.80
C ASP A 221 -18.31 -21.47 15.75
N PRO A 222 -19.52 -21.11 15.27
CA PRO A 222 -20.59 -20.63 16.14
C PRO A 222 -21.12 -21.74 17.06
N LEU A 223 -21.35 -21.39 18.33
CA LEU A 223 -21.81 -22.35 19.33
C LEU A 223 -23.17 -22.97 18.98
N LEU A 224 -24.10 -22.13 18.51
CA LEU A 224 -25.50 -22.47 18.22
C LEU A 224 -26.11 -23.31 19.36
N LYS A 225 -25.98 -22.84 20.61
CA LYS A 225 -26.41 -23.55 21.84
C LYS A 225 -27.91 -23.85 21.81
N LYS A 226 -28.28 -25.13 21.91
CA LYS A 226 -29.68 -25.58 21.86
C LYS A 226 -30.55 -24.95 22.95
N GLU A 227 -29.95 -24.63 24.09
CA GLU A 227 -30.62 -24.01 25.24
C GLU A 227 -30.98 -22.53 24.98
N GLN A 228 -30.46 -21.89 23.93
CA GLN A 228 -30.87 -20.55 23.50
C GLN A 228 -31.98 -20.57 22.44
N LEU A 229 -32.27 -21.72 21.80
CA LEU A 229 -33.18 -21.80 20.66
C LEU A 229 -34.56 -21.23 20.95
N GLU A 230 -35.22 -21.70 22.01
CA GLU A 230 -36.57 -21.24 22.39
C GLU A 230 -36.57 -19.75 22.75
N ARG A 231 -35.52 -19.28 23.42
CA ARG A 231 -35.35 -17.85 23.73
C ARG A 231 -35.27 -17.01 22.44
N GLN A 232 -34.49 -17.42 21.45
CA GLN A 232 -34.38 -16.65 20.20
C GLN A 232 -35.61 -16.76 19.31
N ILE A 233 -36.35 -17.88 19.34
CA ILE A 233 -37.66 -17.93 18.68
C ILE A 233 -38.66 -16.96 19.35
N ASN A 234 -38.57 -16.76 20.67
CA ASN A 234 -39.37 -15.75 21.36
C ASN A 234 -38.93 -14.31 21.02
N THR A 235 -37.63 -14.06 20.77
CA THR A 235 -37.13 -12.78 20.23
C THR A 235 -37.72 -12.51 18.85
N VAL A 236 -37.54 -13.42 17.89
CA VAL A 236 -38.08 -13.35 16.51
C VAL A 236 -39.60 -13.19 16.52
N ASN A 237 -40.31 -13.91 17.40
CA ASN A 237 -41.76 -13.75 17.54
C ASN A 237 -42.15 -12.35 18.06
N SER A 238 -41.35 -11.75 18.93
CA SER A 238 -41.58 -10.39 19.44
C SER A 238 -41.35 -9.34 18.35
N GLU A 239 -40.35 -9.52 17.50
CA GLU A 239 -40.09 -8.70 16.32
C GLU A 239 -41.25 -8.81 15.32
N TYR A 240 -41.69 -10.03 14.98
CA TYR A 240 -42.89 -10.24 14.16
C TYR A 240 -44.13 -9.49 14.72
N MET A 241 -44.37 -9.57 16.03
CA MET A 241 -45.47 -8.84 16.67
C MET A 241 -45.30 -7.31 16.60
N ASN A 242 -44.06 -6.80 16.65
CA ASN A 242 -43.75 -5.39 16.44
C ASN A 242 -44.00 -4.96 14.99
N HIS A 243 -43.63 -5.80 14.00
CA HIS A 243 -43.87 -5.54 12.57
C HIS A 243 -45.36 -5.41 12.26
N LEU A 244 -46.24 -6.14 12.95
CA LEU A 244 -47.70 -5.97 12.84
C LEU A 244 -48.22 -4.59 13.29
N THR A 245 -47.40 -3.77 13.96
CA THR A 245 -47.74 -2.38 14.33
C THR A 245 -47.25 -1.35 13.31
N ILE A 246 -46.27 -1.70 12.49
CA ILE A 246 -45.59 -0.81 11.53
C ILE A 246 -46.33 -0.85 10.19
N GLN A 247 -46.62 0.32 9.60
CA GLN A 247 -47.40 0.40 8.35
C GLN A 247 -46.68 -0.26 7.17
N ASP A 248 -45.39 0.02 6.99
CA ASP A 248 -44.63 -0.44 5.83
C ASP A 248 -44.41 -1.96 5.85
N GLU A 249 -44.11 -2.52 7.03
CA GLU A 249 -44.03 -3.97 7.28
C GLU A 249 -45.34 -4.70 6.93
N ARG A 250 -46.50 -4.09 7.25
CA ARG A 250 -47.81 -4.64 6.89
C ARG A 250 -48.07 -4.57 5.39
N ILE A 251 -47.59 -3.52 4.71
CA ILE A 251 -47.67 -3.40 3.25
C ILE A 251 -46.78 -4.46 2.59
N GLN A 252 -45.54 -4.63 3.04
CA GLN A 252 -44.63 -5.69 2.57
C GLN A 252 -45.22 -7.08 2.79
N SER A 253 -45.77 -7.34 3.98
CA SER A 253 -46.47 -8.58 4.30
C SER A 253 -47.66 -8.83 3.38
N LEU A 254 -48.44 -7.80 3.04
CA LEU A 254 -49.55 -7.91 2.09
C LEU A 254 -49.04 -8.24 0.68
N LEU A 255 -48.02 -7.53 0.18
CA LEU A 255 -47.41 -7.77 -1.13
C LEU A 255 -46.87 -9.20 -1.28
N ILE A 256 -46.26 -9.74 -0.22
CA ILE A 256 -45.81 -11.12 -0.13
C ILE A 256 -47.01 -12.08 -0.22
N ASN A 257 -48.05 -11.87 0.60
CA ASN A 257 -49.21 -12.76 0.65
C ASN A 257 -50.05 -12.79 -0.65
N ILE A 258 -50.09 -11.70 -1.43
CA ILE A 258 -50.80 -11.65 -2.72
C ILE A 258 -49.94 -12.09 -3.92
N SER A 259 -48.65 -12.36 -3.71
CA SER A 259 -47.77 -12.86 -4.76
C SER A 259 -48.04 -14.34 -5.09
N ASP A 260 -47.40 -14.83 -6.16
CA ASP A 260 -47.55 -16.22 -6.59
C ASP A 260 -47.06 -17.20 -5.51
N LYS A 261 -47.93 -18.14 -5.14
CA LYS A 261 -47.68 -19.15 -4.09
C LYS A 261 -46.60 -20.15 -4.46
N GLU A 262 -46.30 -20.32 -5.74
CA GLU A 262 -45.19 -21.17 -6.20
C GLU A 262 -43.86 -20.41 -6.22
N HIS A 263 -43.87 -19.08 -6.08
CA HIS A 263 -42.68 -18.24 -6.12
C HIS A 263 -42.10 -18.04 -4.71
N PRO A 264 -40.77 -18.20 -4.50
CA PRO A 264 -40.14 -18.05 -3.17
C PRO A 264 -40.29 -16.69 -2.48
N PHE A 265 -40.81 -15.67 -3.17
CA PHE A 265 -41.18 -14.38 -2.57
C PHE A 265 -42.45 -14.45 -1.71
N ASN A 266 -43.32 -15.45 -1.90
CA ASN A 266 -44.50 -15.68 -1.03
C ASN A 266 -44.12 -16.21 0.37
N ASN A 267 -42.85 -16.62 0.56
CA ASN A 267 -42.34 -17.16 1.82
C ASN A 267 -42.44 -16.16 2.98
N PHE A 268 -42.82 -16.67 4.15
CA PHE A 268 -42.89 -15.88 5.38
C PHE A 268 -41.48 -15.68 5.96
N PHE A 269 -40.83 -14.60 5.55
CA PHE A 269 -39.42 -14.34 5.82
C PHE A 269 -39.07 -14.13 7.30
N CYS A 270 -39.90 -13.38 8.04
CA CYS A 270 -39.63 -12.99 9.42
C CYS A 270 -39.62 -14.19 10.38
N GLY A 271 -40.54 -15.14 10.20
CA GLY A 271 -40.74 -16.22 11.17
C GLY A 271 -41.50 -15.78 12.42
N ASN A 272 -42.01 -16.76 13.17
CA ASN A 272 -42.63 -16.55 14.48
C ASN A 272 -42.68 -17.88 15.24
N PHE A 273 -43.26 -17.87 16.45
CA PHE A 273 -43.41 -19.09 17.25
C PHE A 273 -44.13 -20.22 16.49
N ASN A 274 -45.17 -19.90 15.70
CA ASN A 274 -45.93 -20.90 14.95
C ASN A 274 -45.21 -21.47 13.73
N SER A 275 -44.23 -20.78 13.15
CA SER A 275 -43.43 -21.33 12.04
C SER A 275 -42.16 -22.04 12.53
N LEU A 276 -41.65 -21.69 13.71
CA LEU A 276 -40.36 -22.17 14.23
C LEU A 276 -40.47 -23.18 15.39
N MET A 277 -41.54 -23.19 16.19
CA MET A 277 -41.73 -24.13 17.33
C MET A 277 -42.68 -25.30 17.07
N LYS A 278 -43.31 -25.43 15.89
CA LYS A 278 -44.20 -26.58 15.60
C LYS A 278 -43.51 -27.94 15.68
N ASN A 279 -42.19 -28.01 15.49
CA ASN A 279 -41.39 -29.20 15.79
C ASN A 279 -39.94 -28.79 16.16
N PRO A 280 -39.64 -28.47 17.43
CA PRO A 280 -38.36 -27.85 17.80
C PRO A 280 -37.17 -28.81 17.67
N LYS A 281 -37.40 -30.13 17.66
CA LYS A 281 -36.35 -31.11 17.33
C LYS A 281 -35.90 -30.99 15.88
N ASN A 282 -36.84 -30.73 14.96
CA ASN A 282 -36.56 -30.45 13.55
C ASN A 282 -35.90 -29.08 13.39
N THR A 283 -36.41 -28.04 14.07
CA THR A 283 -35.86 -26.67 13.96
C THR A 283 -34.38 -26.60 14.34
N TYR A 284 -33.95 -27.28 15.41
CA TYR A 284 -32.55 -27.27 15.82
C TYR A 284 -31.62 -27.96 14.80
N SER A 285 -32.00 -29.14 14.30
CA SER A 285 -31.20 -29.87 13.29
C SER A 285 -31.16 -29.09 11.98
N ALA A 286 -32.32 -28.62 11.51
CA ALA A 286 -32.42 -27.82 10.30
C ALA A 286 -31.59 -26.52 10.39
N LEU A 287 -31.53 -25.86 11.54
CA LEU A 287 -30.69 -24.67 11.74
C LEU A 287 -29.18 -24.98 11.61
N ARG A 288 -28.72 -26.10 12.19
CA ARG A 288 -27.32 -26.56 12.05
C ARG A 288 -27.01 -26.98 10.62
N GLU A 289 -27.92 -27.69 9.95
CA GLU A 289 -27.81 -28.08 8.54
C GLU A 289 -27.81 -26.87 7.60
N PHE A 290 -28.64 -25.85 7.86
CA PHE A 290 -28.70 -24.62 7.08
C PHE A 290 -27.39 -23.84 7.17
N PHE A 291 -26.81 -23.72 8.38
CA PHE A 291 -25.47 -23.16 8.56
C PHE A 291 -24.44 -23.95 7.74
N GLN A 292 -24.32 -25.26 7.96
CA GLN A 292 -23.36 -26.12 7.25
C GLN A 292 -23.51 -26.10 5.73
N LYS A 293 -24.73 -25.96 5.22
CA LYS A 293 -25.02 -25.96 3.77
C LYS A 293 -24.67 -24.65 3.09
N TYR A 294 -24.86 -23.51 3.74
CA TYR A 294 -24.83 -22.20 3.08
C TYR A 294 -23.76 -21.22 3.60
N TYR A 295 -23.26 -21.43 4.83
CA TYR A 295 -22.26 -20.56 5.44
C TYR A 295 -20.85 -21.10 5.17
N PHE A 296 -20.43 -21.00 3.90
CA PHE A 296 -19.08 -21.32 3.45
C PHE A 296 -18.49 -20.17 2.65
N ALA A 297 -17.16 -20.04 2.70
CA ALA A 297 -16.42 -18.86 2.22
C ALA A 297 -16.70 -18.44 0.76
N GLU A 298 -16.90 -19.37 -0.16
CA GLU A 298 -17.22 -19.05 -1.57
C GLU A 298 -18.61 -18.43 -1.76
N ASN A 299 -19.56 -18.78 -0.89
CA ASN A 299 -20.91 -18.21 -0.84
C ASN A 299 -20.96 -16.89 -0.05
N MET A 300 -19.81 -16.40 0.40
CA MET A 300 -19.67 -15.15 1.16
C MET A 300 -18.94 -14.08 0.36
N THR A 301 -19.13 -12.82 0.76
CA THR A 301 -18.30 -11.68 0.34
C THR A 301 -18.12 -10.74 1.53
N LEU A 302 -16.88 -10.44 1.88
CA LEU A 302 -16.50 -9.60 3.01
C LEU A 302 -16.10 -8.20 2.51
N VAL A 303 -16.47 -7.17 3.24
CA VAL A 303 -15.95 -5.80 3.10
C VAL A 303 -15.27 -5.43 4.42
N ILE A 304 -14.07 -4.85 4.36
CA ILE A 304 -13.37 -4.23 5.50
C ILE A 304 -13.01 -2.80 5.11
N LYS A 305 -13.25 -1.85 6.02
CA LYS A 305 -12.97 -0.42 5.88
C LYS A 305 -12.25 0.14 7.11
#